data_AF-A0A839AQ26-F1
#
_entry.id   AF-A0A839AQ26-F1
#
_cell.length_a   1.000
_cell.length_b   1.000
_cell.length_c   1.000
_cell.angle_alpha   90.00
_cell.angle_beta   90.00
_cell.angle_gamma   90.00
#
_symmetry.space_group_name_H-M   'P 1'
#
loop_
_entity.id
_entity.type
_entity.pdbx_description
1 polymer ?
#
loop_
_entity_poly.entity_id
_entity_poly.type
_entity_poly.pdbx_seq_one_letter_code
_entity_poly.pdbx_strand_id
1 'polypeptide(L)'
;MTNFKTEKDKLLLELDFEIKRNLDNGILKSLYRNLNSLQSVSDLNGILSRLVVDSLDYEFKIGEKLIEFENYFSDFSNSIRSAELKRLAKKLIKENTRITFYGKAWSESKANWIYFDKVFDLKKMRNKFEFGENIIEHQNLDIRSGLESGFIDKNTNEGIMGKIKTTANNV
;
A
#
# COMPACT_ATOMS: atom_id res chain seq x y z
N MET A 1 -4.02 5.86 -11.69
CA MET A 1 -4.68 4.86 -10.84
C MET A 1 -5.01 5.46 -9.48
N THR A 2 -6.27 5.45 -9.06
CA THR A 2 -6.73 6.21 -7.87
C THR A 2 -7.06 5.33 -6.67
N ASN A 3 -7.55 4.10 -6.87
CA ASN A 3 -7.96 3.21 -5.79
C ASN A 3 -7.74 1.74 -6.17
N PHE A 4 -7.11 0.96 -5.28
CA PHE A 4 -6.80 -0.45 -5.55
C PHE A 4 -8.02 -1.28 -5.95
N LYS A 5 -9.11 -1.20 -5.17
CA LYS A 5 -10.32 -1.97 -5.45
C LYS A 5 -10.92 -1.59 -6.80
N THR A 6 -11.05 -0.29 -7.07
CA THR A 6 -11.59 0.20 -8.34
C THR A 6 -10.76 -0.25 -9.54
N GLU A 7 -9.42 -0.16 -9.47
CA GLU A 7 -8.57 -0.60 -10.57
C GLU A 7 -8.56 -2.14 -10.71
N LYS A 8 -8.59 -2.88 -9.60
CA LYS A 8 -8.73 -4.34 -9.59
C LYS A 8 -10.01 -4.79 -10.29
N ASP A 9 -11.14 -4.16 -9.94
CA ASP A 9 -12.46 -4.50 -10.48
C ASP A 9 -12.51 -4.23 -12.00
N LYS A 10 -11.89 -3.14 -12.49
CA LYS A 10 -11.76 -2.88 -13.93
C LYS A 10 -10.96 -3.98 -14.64
N LEU A 11 -9.82 -4.37 -14.09
CA LEU A 11 -8.98 -5.41 -14.68
C LEU A 11 -9.66 -6.79 -14.66
N LEU A 12 -10.46 -7.09 -13.64
CA LEU A 12 -11.27 -8.30 -13.61
C LEU A 12 -12.31 -8.32 -14.73
N LEU A 13 -12.97 -7.19 -15.01
CA LEU A 13 -13.92 -7.07 -16.13
C LEU A 13 -13.22 -7.24 -17.48
N GLU A 14 -12.04 -6.64 -17.67
CA GLU A 14 -11.26 -6.80 -18.89
C GLU A 14 -10.76 -8.24 -19.08
N LEU A 15 -10.27 -8.89 -18.01
CA LEU A 15 -9.87 -10.29 -18.04
C LEU A 15 -11.04 -11.22 -18.37
N ASP A 16 -12.22 -10.97 -17.80
CA ASP A 16 -13.42 -11.77 -18.10
C ASP A 16 -13.81 -11.65 -19.59
N PHE A 17 -13.69 -10.45 -20.17
CA PHE A 17 -13.89 -10.24 -21.61
C PHE A 17 -12.86 -11.02 -22.46
N GLU A 18 -11.58 -10.98 -22.09
CA GLU A 18 -10.54 -11.73 -22.82
C GLU A 18 -10.68 -13.25 -22.66
N ILE A 19 -11.12 -13.74 -21.49
CA ILE A 19 -11.43 -15.16 -21.28
C ILE A 19 -12.56 -15.61 -22.19
N LYS A 20 -13.62 -14.81 -22.33
CA LYS A 20 -14.75 -15.12 -23.23
C LYS A 20 -14.34 -15.23 -24.70
N ARG A 21 -13.30 -14.48 -25.11
CA ARG A 21 -12.74 -14.53 -26.47
C ARG A 21 -11.73 -15.67 -26.67
N ASN A 22 -11.14 -16.16 -25.58
CA ASN A 22 -10.07 -17.16 -25.60
C ASN A 22 -10.36 -18.27 -24.57
N LEU A 23 -11.45 -19.01 -24.78
CA LEU A 23 -12.03 -19.91 -23.77
C LEU A 23 -11.06 -20.99 -23.26
N ASP A 24 -10.12 -21.44 -24.09
CA ASP A 24 -9.16 -22.50 -23.73
C ASP A 24 -7.86 -21.95 -23.12
N ASN A 25 -7.72 -20.63 -23.02
CA ASN A 25 -6.53 -20.02 -22.45
C ASN A 25 -6.53 -20.15 -20.91
N GLY A 26 -5.84 -21.19 -20.43
CA GLY A 26 -5.68 -21.47 -19.00
C GLY A 26 -4.93 -20.39 -18.22
N ILE A 27 -4.08 -19.61 -18.90
CA ILE A 27 -3.31 -18.52 -18.28
C ILE A 27 -4.24 -17.38 -17.90
N LEU A 28 -5.12 -16.93 -18.80
CA LEU A 28 -6.10 -15.87 -18.49
C LEU A 28 -6.99 -16.26 -17.30
N LYS A 29 -7.44 -17.52 -17.25
CA LYS A 29 -8.20 -18.05 -16.10
C LYS A 29 -7.36 -18.07 -14.81
N SER A 30 -6.06 -18.34 -14.91
CA SER A 30 -5.14 -18.26 -13.76
C SER A 30 -4.96 -16.82 -13.28
N LEU A 31 -4.72 -15.88 -14.19
CA LEU A 31 -4.60 -14.45 -13.88
C LEU A 31 -5.87 -13.92 -13.21
N TYR A 32 -7.04 -14.26 -13.74
CA TYR A 32 -8.32 -13.87 -13.12
C TYR A 32 -8.45 -14.40 -11.69
N ARG A 33 -8.17 -15.69 -11.46
CA ARG A 33 -8.26 -16.28 -10.11
C ARG A 33 -7.31 -15.61 -9.12
N ASN A 34 -6.05 -15.39 -9.52
CA ASN A 34 -5.06 -14.72 -8.69
C ASN A 34 -5.47 -13.27 -8.40
N LEU A 35 -5.83 -12.49 -9.42
CA LEU A 35 -6.29 -11.11 -9.25
C LEU A 35 -7.53 -11.03 -8.36
N ASN A 36 -8.50 -11.93 -8.55
CA ASN A 36 -9.73 -11.95 -7.78
C ASN A 36 -9.48 -12.27 -6.29
N SER A 37 -8.49 -13.13 -6.01
CA SER A 37 -8.13 -13.51 -4.64
C SER A 37 -7.52 -12.38 -3.82
N LEU A 38 -6.91 -11.38 -4.47
CA LEU A 38 -6.33 -10.22 -3.80
C LEU A 38 -7.42 -9.38 -3.12
N GLN A 39 -7.36 -9.26 -1.81
CA GLN A 39 -8.28 -8.45 -1.01
C GLN A 39 -7.74 -7.03 -0.80
N SER A 40 -6.42 -6.89 -0.85
CA SER A 40 -5.70 -5.67 -0.50
C SER A 40 -4.34 -5.58 -1.18
N VAL A 41 -3.74 -4.39 -1.11
CA VAL A 41 -2.41 -4.13 -1.67
C VAL A 41 -1.32 -4.95 -0.95
N SER A 42 -1.50 -5.30 0.33
CA SER A 42 -0.57 -6.17 1.06
C SER A 42 -0.55 -7.61 0.56
N ASP A 43 -1.56 -8.03 -0.20
CA ASP A 43 -1.61 -9.37 -0.80
C ASP A 43 -0.77 -9.46 -2.08
N LEU A 44 -0.30 -8.32 -2.61
CA LEU A 44 0.56 -8.27 -3.79
C LEU A 44 1.91 -8.91 -3.50
N ASN A 45 2.29 -9.86 -4.36
CA ASN A 45 3.52 -10.62 -4.23
C ASN A 45 4.24 -10.85 -5.58
N GLY A 46 3.79 -10.19 -6.65
CA GLY A 46 4.38 -10.30 -7.99
C GLY A 46 3.91 -11.50 -8.79
N ILE A 47 2.93 -12.28 -8.30
CA ILE A 47 2.44 -13.47 -9.01
C ILE A 47 1.80 -13.12 -10.35
N LEU A 48 1.13 -11.97 -10.48
CA LEU A 48 0.50 -11.59 -11.75
C LEU A 48 1.57 -11.28 -12.79
N SER A 49 2.58 -10.48 -12.42
CA SER A 49 3.70 -10.11 -13.28
C SER A 49 4.51 -11.33 -13.69
N ARG A 50 4.79 -12.25 -12.76
CA ARG A 50 5.47 -13.50 -13.07
C ARG A 50 4.65 -14.35 -14.05
N LEU A 51 3.35 -14.52 -13.80
CA LEU A 51 2.49 -15.24 -14.74
C LEU A 51 2.48 -14.59 -16.12
N VAL A 52 2.38 -13.26 -16.21
CA VAL A 52 2.43 -12.56 -17.50
C VAL A 52 3.76 -12.81 -18.19
N VAL A 53 4.90 -12.59 -17.52
CA VAL A 53 6.24 -12.75 -18.13
C VAL A 53 6.54 -14.20 -18.53
N ASP A 54 6.15 -15.18 -17.72
CA ASP A 54 6.50 -16.59 -17.93
C ASP A 54 5.63 -17.27 -19.00
N SER A 55 4.45 -16.70 -19.31
CA SER A 55 3.44 -17.43 -20.08
C SER A 55 2.72 -16.62 -21.17
N LEU A 56 2.82 -15.30 -21.13
CA LEU A 56 2.34 -14.43 -22.21
C LEU A 56 3.56 -13.75 -22.81
N ASP A 57 3.83 -14.00 -24.08
CA ASP A 57 4.82 -13.24 -24.84
C ASP A 57 4.26 -11.83 -25.15
N TYR A 58 3.88 -11.05 -24.13
CA TYR A 58 3.25 -9.72 -24.25
C TYR A 58 2.00 -9.62 -25.16
N GLU A 59 1.47 -10.72 -25.70
CA GLU A 59 0.53 -10.71 -26.85
C GLU A 59 -0.85 -10.09 -26.56
N PHE A 60 -1.23 -9.91 -25.29
CA PHE A 60 -2.48 -9.24 -24.93
C PHE A 60 -2.20 -7.95 -24.14
N LYS A 61 -2.81 -6.84 -24.56
CA LYS A 61 -2.79 -5.54 -23.84
C LYS A 61 -3.16 -5.66 -22.36
N ILE A 62 -3.91 -6.68 -21.97
CA ILE A 62 -4.27 -6.92 -20.56
C ILE A 62 -3.06 -7.34 -19.70
N GLY A 63 -2.07 -8.03 -20.29
CA GLY A 63 -0.84 -8.42 -19.59
C GLY A 63 -0.02 -7.21 -19.14
N GLU A 64 0.18 -6.23 -20.03
CA GLU A 64 0.87 -4.97 -19.70
C GLU A 64 0.15 -4.23 -18.56
N LYS A 65 -1.18 -4.12 -18.63
CA LYS A 65 -1.99 -3.48 -17.59
C LYS A 65 -1.90 -4.17 -16.23
N LEU A 66 -1.78 -5.50 -16.20
CA LEU A 66 -1.60 -6.26 -14.97
C LEU A 66 -0.23 -5.99 -14.32
N ILE A 67 0.82 -5.91 -15.15
CA ILE A 67 2.16 -5.53 -14.70
C ILE A 67 2.16 -4.09 -14.16
N GLU A 68 1.57 -3.15 -14.91
CA GLU A 68 1.43 -1.75 -14.47
C GLU A 68 0.68 -1.64 -13.14
N PHE A 69 -0.39 -2.42 -12.97
CA PHE A 69 -1.16 -2.48 -11.74
C PHE A 69 -0.33 -2.96 -10.55
N GLU A 70 0.36 -4.10 -10.66
CA GLU A 70 1.21 -4.59 -9.57
C GLU A 70 2.35 -3.62 -9.27
N ASN A 71 3.03 -3.12 -10.30
CA ASN A 71 4.13 -2.17 -10.13
C ASN A 71 3.65 -0.89 -9.43
N TYR A 72 2.52 -0.33 -9.84
CA TYR A 72 1.98 0.89 -9.24
C TYR A 72 1.63 0.68 -7.76
N PHE A 73 0.96 -0.42 -7.41
CA PHE A 73 0.52 -0.68 -6.04
C PHE A 73 1.58 -1.33 -5.15
N SER A 74 2.66 -1.87 -5.71
CA SER A 74 3.83 -2.33 -4.93
C SER A 74 4.50 -1.18 -4.15
N ASP A 75 4.40 0.05 -4.66
CA ASP A 75 4.67 1.26 -3.88
C ASP A 75 3.43 1.59 -3.03
N PHE A 76 3.44 1.19 -1.76
CA PHE A 76 2.32 1.40 -0.84
C PHE A 76 1.93 2.87 -0.66
N SER A 77 2.81 3.83 -0.97
CA SER A 77 2.42 5.25 -0.94
C SER A 77 1.33 5.56 -1.98
N ASN A 78 1.25 4.79 -3.07
CA ASN A 78 0.24 4.97 -4.10
C ASN A 78 -1.16 4.56 -3.65
N SER A 79 -1.25 3.81 -2.55
CA SER A 79 -2.50 3.40 -1.92
C SER A 79 -3.03 4.38 -0.86
N ILE A 80 -2.23 5.37 -0.47
CA ILE A 80 -2.64 6.44 0.46
C ILE A 80 -3.40 7.51 -0.30
N ARG A 81 -4.58 7.89 0.20
CA ARG A 81 -5.45 8.93 -0.39
C ARG A 81 -5.09 10.32 0.12
N SER A 82 -4.66 10.44 1.38
CA SER A 82 -4.18 11.70 1.96
C SER A 82 -2.98 12.21 1.18
N ALA A 83 -3.11 13.38 0.55
CA ALA A 83 -2.03 13.96 -0.26
C ALA A 83 -0.77 14.24 0.56
N GLU A 84 -0.95 14.72 1.80
CA GLU A 84 0.15 15.07 2.70
C GLU A 84 0.86 13.83 3.22
N LEU A 85 0.11 12.82 3.68
CA LEU A 85 0.71 11.55 4.10
C LEU A 85 1.34 10.83 2.91
N LYS A 86 0.72 10.84 1.73
CA LYS A 86 1.33 10.28 0.51
C LYS A 86 2.68 10.92 0.20
N ARG A 87 2.80 12.24 0.31
CA ARG A 87 4.08 12.96 0.14
C ARG A 87 5.12 12.49 1.15
N LEU A 88 4.72 12.30 2.41
CA LEU A 88 5.60 11.75 3.44
C LEU A 88 6.05 10.31 3.13
N ALA A 89 5.10 9.41 2.82
CA ALA A 89 5.39 8.02 2.49
C ALA A 89 6.36 7.91 1.31
N LYS A 90 6.11 8.66 0.23
CA LYS A 90 7.01 8.70 -0.95
C LYS A 90 8.42 9.13 -0.57
N LYS A 91 8.55 10.14 0.31
CA LYS A 91 9.86 10.60 0.76
C LYS A 91 10.59 9.53 1.58
N LEU A 92 9.89 8.83 2.48
CA LEU A 92 10.47 7.76 3.30
C LEU A 92 10.89 6.56 2.46
N ILE A 93 10.06 6.15 1.48
CA ILE A 93 10.38 5.07 0.54
C ILE A 93 11.59 5.45 -0.33
N LYS A 94 11.64 6.68 -0.85
CA LYS A 94 12.80 7.18 -1.62
C LYS A 94 14.09 7.24 -0.79
N GLU A 95 13.98 7.36 0.53
CA GLU A 95 15.10 7.26 1.47
C GLU A 95 15.47 5.81 1.84
N ASN A 96 14.90 4.81 1.15
CA ASN A 96 15.03 3.38 1.47
C ASN A 96 14.66 3.06 2.93
N THR A 97 13.71 3.81 3.51
CA THR A 97 13.20 3.49 4.83
C THR A 97 12.32 2.24 4.72
N ARG A 98 12.72 1.16 5.41
CA ARG A 98 12.00 -0.12 5.38
C ARG A 98 10.58 0.04 5.90
N ILE A 99 9.61 -0.52 5.19
CA ILE A 99 8.23 -0.68 5.65
C ILE A 99 8.14 -1.99 6.44
N THR A 100 7.58 -1.94 7.64
CA THR A 100 7.38 -3.12 8.51
C THR A 100 5.98 -3.67 8.42
N PHE A 101 5.00 -2.83 8.07
CA PHE A 101 3.60 -3.23 7.92
C PHE A 101 2.84 -2.25 7.03
N TYR A 102 1.88 -2.76 6.26
CA TYR A 102 0.87 -1.98 5.57
C TYR A 102 -0.49 -2.67 5.73
N GLY A 103 -1.51 -1.92 6.15
CA GLY A 103 -2.86 -2.43 6.32
C GLY A 103 -3.62 -1.74 7.44
N LYS A 104 -4.74 -2.31 7.84
CA LYS A 104 -5.52 -1.82 8.99
C LYS A 104 -4.78 -2.18 10.29
N ALA A 105 -4.40 -1.17 11.06
CA ALA A 105 -3.64 -1.35 12.31
C ALA A 105 -4.42 -2.11 13.40
N TRP A 106 -5.73 -1.90 13.48
CA TRP A 106 -6.62 -2.54 14.46
C TRP A 106 -7.99 -2.81 13.84
N SER A 107 -8.79 -3.68 14.47
CA SER A 107 -10.12 -4.12 14.01
C SER A 107 -11.07 -2.95 13.71
N GLU A 108 -11.00 -1.89 14.51
CA GLU A 108 -11.81 -0.68 14.36
C GLU A 108 -11.25 0.34 13.34
N SER A 109 -10.05 0.11 12.79
CA SER A 109 -9.42 1.08 11.89
C SER A 109 -10.14 1.11 10.55
N LYS A 110 -10.61 2.31 10.20
CA LYS A 110 -11.38 2.54 8.98
C LYS A 110 -10.52 2.67 7.73
N ALA A 111 -9.20 2.77 7.87
CA ALA A 111 -8.29 2.97 6.76
C ALA A 111 -6.92 2.29 6.97
N ASN A 112 -6.15 2.19 5.88
CA ASN A 112 -4.83 1.56 5.90
C ASN A 112 -3.78 2.53 6.43
N TRP A 113 -2.83 1.97 7.17
CA TRP A 113 -1.69 2.67 7.74
C TRP A 113 -0.40 2.06 7.18
N ILE A 114 0.66 2.87 7.05
CA ILE A 114 2.02 2.40 6.71
C ILE A 114 2.91 2.56 7.94
N TYR A 115 3.61 1.49 8.32
CA TYR A 115 4.57 1.49 9.40
C TYR A 115 5.98 1.41 8.84
N PHE A 116 6.85 2.31 9.30
CA PHE A 116 8.25 2.38 8.89
C PHE A 116 9.18 1.99 10.04
N ASP A 117 10.28 1.31 9.69
CA ASP A 117 11.38 0.99 10.60
C ASP A 117 12.26 2.22 10.85
N LYS A 118 11.68 3.28 11.42
CA LYS A 118 12.37 4.56 11.67
C LYS A 118 11.72 5.30 12.82
N VAL A 119 12.55 5.91 13.66
CA VAL A 119 12.09 6.85 14.68
C VAL A 119 11.81 8.19 14.03
N PHE A 120 10.60 8.72 14.22
CA PHE A 120 10.21 10.01 13.67
C PHE A 120 10.48 11.15 14.65
N ASP A 121 11.08 12.22 14.14
CA ASP A 121 11.08 13.52 14.82
C ASP A 121 9.83 14.27 14.34
N LEU A 122 8.72 14.08 15.06
CA LEU A 122 7.41 14.60 14.64
C LEU A 122 7.44 16.10 14.44
N LYS A 123 8.07 16.85 15.34
CA LYS A 123 8.18 18.31 15.25
C LYS A 123 8.95 18.74 14.00
N LYS A 124 10.12 18.15 13.76
CA LYS A 124 10.94 18.45 12.57
C LYS A 124 10.22 18.06 11.28
N MET A 125 9.54 16.91 11.27
CA MET A 125 8.81 16.43 10.11
C MET A 125 7.59 17.31 9.81
N ARG A 126 6.79 17.66 10.81
CA ARG A 126 5.66 18.58 10.65
C ARG A 126 6.09 19.90 10.02
N ASN A 127 7.17 20.50 10.54
CA ASN A 127 7.69 21.76 10.00
C ASN A 127 8.22 21.59 8.57
N LYS A 128 8.97 20.51 8.30
CA LYS A 128 9.56 20.26 6.98
C LYS A 128 8.53 19.98 5.89
N PHE A 129 7.44 19.30 6.23
CA PHE A 129 6.40 18.93 5.28
C PHE A 129 5.23 19.90 5.26
N GLU A 130 5.23 20.92 6.12
CA GLU A 130 4.17 21.94 6.21
C GLU A 130 2.78 21.29 6.30
N PHE A 131 2.63 20.35 7.24
CA PHE A 131 1.36 19.63 7.38
C PHE A 131 0.22 20.53 7.84
N GLY A 132 -0.94 20.39 7.20
CA GLY A 132 -2.16 21.07 7.57
C GLY A 132 -2.73 20.60 8.92
N GLU A 133 -3.74 21.31 9.41
CA GLU A 133 -4.42 21.00 10.68
C GLU A 133 -5.20 19.68 10.67
N ASN A 134 -5.45 19.12 9.49
CA ASN A 134 -6.05 17.79 9.33
C ASN A 134 -5.07 16.68 9.74
N ILE A 135 -3.76 16.92 9.62
CA ILE A 135 -2.73 15.97 10.05
C ILE A 135 -2.44 16.17 11.53
N ILE A 136 -2.78 15.18 12.34
CA ILE A 136 -2.52 15.15 13.78
C ILE A 136 -1.38 14.21 14.10
N GLU A 137 -0.67 14.49 15.19
CA GLU A 137 0.32 13.57 15.74
C GLU A 137 -0.39 12.45 16.49
N HIS A 138 0.13 11.22 16.34
CA HIS A 138 -0.36 10.04 17.03
C HIS A 138 0.79 9.35 17.76
N GLN A 139 0.52 8.85 18.96
CA GLN A 139 1.45 8.07 19.75
C GLN A 139 0.70 6.94 20.46
N ASN A 140 1.22 5.71 20.36
CA ASN A 140 0.84 4.61 21.23
C ASN A 140 2.03 4.25 22.13
N LEU A 141 1.88 4.47 23.44
CA LEU A 141 2.93 4.17 24.43
C LEU A 141 2.68 2.84 25.17
N ASP A 142 1.65 2.08 24.78
CA ASP A 142 1.34 0.81 25.43
C ASP A 142 2.22 -0.33 24.89
N ILE A 143 3.08 -0.85 25.77
CA ILE A 143 4.02 -1.94 25.47
C ILE A 143 3.27 -3.22 25.03
N ARG A 144 2.03 -3.42 25.47
CA ARG A 144 1.24 -4.62 25.12
C ARG A 144 0.68 -4.57 23.71
N SER A 145 0.34 -3.39 23.21
CA SER A 145 -0.23 -3.18 21.87
C SER A 145 0.80 -2.70 20.83
N GLY A 146 1.99 -2.32 21.28
CA GLY A 146 3.11 -1.90 20.43
C GLY A 146 3.42 -0.41 20.58
N LEU A 147 4.70 -0.07 20.48
CA LEU A 147 5.19 1.30 20.62
C LEU A 147 5.30 1.99 19.25
N GLU A 148 4.45 2.98 19.00
CA GLU A 148 4.40 3.68 17.70
C GLU A 148 4.25 5.19 17.85
N SER A 149 4.80 5.93 16.88
CA SER A 149 4.63 7.38 16.81
C SER A 149 4.61 7.85 15.37
N GLY A 150 3.69 8.74 15.03
CA GLY A 150 3.52 9.18 13.66
C GLY A 150 2.42 10.21 13.46
N PHE A 151 1.82 10.14 12.27
CA PHE A 151 0.84 11.10 11.81
C PHE A 151 -0.41 10.40 11.30
N ILE A 152 -1.58 10.98 11.57
CA ILE A 152 -2.88 10.54 11.06
C ILE A 152 -3.54 11.71 10.33
N ASP A 153 -4.14 11.44 9.18
CA ASP A 153 -5.03 12.40 8.53
C ASP A 153 -6.47 12.19 9.01
N LYS A 154 -7.04 13.18 9.69
CA LYS A 154 -8.43 13.13 10.18
C LYS A 154 -9.46 12.95 9.07
N ASN A 155 -9.15 13.39 7.84
CA ASN A 155 -10.11 13.33 6.74
C ASN A 155 -10.21 11.92 6.15
N THR A 156 -9.08 11.22 6.04
CA THR A 156 -9.02 9.88 5.42
C THR A 156 -8.91 8.75 6.43
N ASN A 157 -8.58 9.06 7.69
CA ASN A 157 -8.20 8.15 8.78
C ASN A 157 -6.94 7.30 8.48
N GLU A 158 -6.18 7.65 7.43
CA GLU A 158 -4.93 6.98 7.08
C GLU A 158 -3.81 7.44 8.01
N GLY A 159 -2.87 6.53 8.27
CA GLY A 159 -1.78 6.77 9.20
C GLY A 159 -0.41 6.45 8.59
N ILE A 160 0.60 7.21 8.99
CA ILE A 160 2.01 6.88 8.77
C ILE A 160 2.69 6.84 10.12
N MET A 161 3.14 5.65 10.51
CA MET A 161 3.74 5.38 11.80
C MET A 161 5.21 5.03 11.68
N GLY A 162 5.96 5.40 12.70
CA GLY A 162 7.33 5.03 12.94
C GLY A 162 7.49 4.44 14.33
N LYS A 163 8.72 4.09 14.68
CA LYS A 163 9.09 3.63 16.02
C LYS A 163 9.10 4.78 17.02
N ILE A 164 8.83 4.47 18.27
CA ILE A 164 9.10 5.40 19.37
C ILE A 164 10.60 5.41 19.69
N LYS A 165 11.13 6.58 20.01
CA LYS A 165 12.43 6.71 20.64
C LYS A 165 12.32 6.17 22.07
N THR A 166 12.71 4.92 22.30
CA THR A 166 12.93 4.43 23.66
C THR A 166 14.12 5.17 24.24
N THR A 167 13.87 6.14 25.13
CA THR A 167 14.89 6.51 26.10
C THR A 167 15.14 5.28 26.95
N ALA A 168 16.31 4.67 26.81
CA ALA A 168 16.78 3.71 27.78
C ALA A 168 16.72 4.42 29.14
N ASN A 169 15.80 3.99 30.00
CA ASN A 169 15.90 4.32 31.41
C ASN A 169 17.19 3.65 31.88
N ASN A 170 18.21 4.48 32.10
CA ASN A 170 19.37 4.08 32.88
C ASN A 170 18.83 3.55 34.22
N VAL A 171 19.12 2.28 34.48
CA VAL A 171 19.03 1.69 35.83
C VAL A 171 19.95 2.45 36.75
#